data_AF-A0A9R1VAP3-F1
#
_entry.id   AF-A0A9R1VAP3-F1
#
_cell.length_a   1.000
_cell.length_b   1.000
_cell.length_c   1.000
_cell.angle_alpha   90.00
_cell.angle_beta   90.00
_cell.angle_gamma   90.00
#
_symmetry.space_group_name_H-M   'P 1'
#
loop_
_entity.id
_entity.type
_entity.pdbx_description
1 polymer ?
#
loop_
_entity_poly.entity_id
_entity_poly.type
_entity_poly.pdbx_seq_one_letter_code
_entity_poly.pdbx_strand_id
1 'polypeptide(L)'
;MDDDFDDELVLHTLLYAAQDMIRERGESSHGEKMHRKWINQDRETANELLVRDYFAPNSLYDLSKFEKRFRISRNLFLCIARDLERNYEFFQVRWDARCNIRDFSRYYN
;
A
#
# COMPACT_ATOMS: atom_id res chain seq x y z
N MET A 1 -57.92 -16.42 -40.54
CA MET A 1 -56.54 -16.88 -40.30
C MET A 1 -55.81 -15.61 -39.92
N ASP A 2 -55.94 -15.26 -38.65
CA ASP A 2 -55.70 -13.92 -38.09
C ASP A 2 -54.64 -14.07 -36.99
N ASP A 3 -53.48 -14.62 -37.35
CA ASP A 3 -52.41 -15.06 -36.43
C ASP A 3 -51.12 -14.21 -36.56
N ASP A 4 -51.11 -13.16 -37.38
CA ASP A 4 -49.89 -12.37 -37.68
C ASP A 4 -49.78 -11.08 -36.83
N PHE A 5 -50.85 -10.68 -36.12
CA PHE A 5 -50.91 -9.44 -35.34
C PHE A 5 -50.36 -9.60 -33.91
N ASP A 6 -50.44 -10.82 -33.37
CA ASP A 6 -50.00 -11.12 -32.00
C ASP A 6 -48.47 -11.22 -31.91
N ASP A 7 -47.79 -11.67 -32.96
CA ASP A 7 -46.33 -11.81 -32.99
C ASP A 7 -45.60 -10.46 -32.95
N GLU A 8 -46.15 -9.43 -33.61
CA GLU A 8 -45.60 -8.06 -33.57
C GLU A 8 -45.75 -7.43 -32.18
N LEU A 9 -46.90 -7.66 -31.53
CA LEU A 9 -47.17 -7.19 -30.17
C LEU A 9 -46.25 -7.87 -29.14
N VAL A 10 -46.01 -9.17 -29.31
CA VAL A 10 -45.08 -9.94 -28.48
C VAL A 10 -43.65 -9.44 -28.69
N LEU A 11 -43.23 -9.20 -29.94
CA LEU A 11 -41.89 -8.69 -30.25
C LEU A 11 -41.67 -7.30 -29.65
N HIS A 12 -42.65 -6.41 -29.76
CA HIS A 12 -42.59 -5.08 -29.16
C HIS A 12 -42.51 -5.15 -27.63
N THR A 13 -43.31 -6.01 -27.00
CA THR A 13 -43.31 -6.22 -25.54
C THR A 13 -41.97 -6.76 -25.05
N LEU A 14 -41.39 -7.73 -25.77
CA LEU A 14 -40.07 -8.29 -25.47
C LEU A 14 -38.95 -7.25 -25.67
N LEU A 15 -39.06 -6.39 -26.68
CA LEU A 15 -38.10 -5.32 -26.95
C LEU A 15 -38.10 -4.28 -25.81
N TYR A 16 -39.28 -3.88 -25.35
CA TYR A 16 -39.45 -2.96 -24.22
C TYR A 16 -38.93 -3.57 -22.92
N ALA A 17 -39.24 -4.83 -22.63
CA ALA A 17 -38.72 -5.53 -21.46
C ALA A 17 -37.18 -5.68 -21.51
N ALA A 18 -36.61 -5.98 -22.67
CA ALA A 18 -35.16 -6.06 -22.85
C ALA A 18 -34.48 -4.69 -22.66
N GLN A 19 -35.08 -3.60 -23.15
CA GLN A 19 -34.59 -2.24 -22.90
C GLN A 19 -34.64 -1.87 -21.42
N ASP A 20 -35.67 -2.28 -20.69
CA ASP A 20 -35.80 -2.00 -19.27
C ASP A 20 -34.77 -2.77 -18.43
N MET A 21 -34.54 -4.05 -18.78
CA MET A 21 -33.46 -4.86 -18.18
C MET A 21 -32.06 -4.30 -18.45
N ILE A 22 -31.82 -3.71 -19.63
CA ILE A 22 -30.55 -3.03 -19.97
C ILE A 22 -30.42 -1.72 -19.18
N ARG A 23 -31.53 -0.99 -18.99
CA ARG A 23 -31.59 0.26 -18.22
C ARG A 23 -31.27 0.03 -16.74
N GLU A 24 -31.89 -0.96 -16.10
CA GLU A 24 -31.60 -1.29 -14.69
C GLU A 24 -30.19 -1.86 -14.48
N ARG A 25 -29.61 -2.55 -15.47
CA ARG A 25 -28.22 -3.03 -15.41
C ARG A 25 -27.18 -1.90 -15.51
N GLY A 26 -27.53 -0.81 -16.19
CA GLY A 26 -26.70 0.40 -16.32
C GLY A 26 -26.59 1.23 -15.04
N GLU A 27 -27.46 0.99 -14.06
CA GLU A 27 -27.43 1.66 -12.75
C GLU A 27 -26.71 0.82 -11.67
N SER A 28 -26.07 -0.28 -12.06
CA SER A 28 -25.21 -1.02 -11.15
C SER A 28 -23.87 -0.27 -10.97
N SER A 29 -23.71 0.32 -9.79
CA SER A 29 -22.44 0.79 -9.21
C SER A 29 -21.82 2.08 -9.75
N HIS A 30 -22.60 3.16 -9.90
CA HIS A 30 -22.04 4.48 -9.63
C HIS A 30 -21.99 4.73 -8.11
N GLY A 31 -21.31 3.84 -7.38
CA GLY A 31 -20.86 4.17 -6.03
C GLY A 31 -19.84 5.30 -6.19
N GLU A 32 -20.14 6.47 -5.63
CA GLU A 32 -19.18 7.58 -5.58
C GLU A 32 -17.83 7.01 -5.18
N LYS A 33 -16.82 7.18 -6.04
CA LYS A 33 -15.47 6.73 -5.76
C LYS A 33 -14.96 7.57 -4.60
N MET A 34 -15.15 7.11 -3.36
CA MET A 34 -14.60 7.76 -2.18
C MET A 34 -13.08 7.82 -2.37
N HIS A 35 -12.56 9.03 -2.60
CA HIS A 35 -11.14 9.24 -2.64
C HIS A 35 -10.55 8.85 -1.29
N ARG A 36 -9.50 8.02 -1.31
CA ARG A 36 -8.76 7.67 -0.10
C ARG A 36 -8.27 8.95 0.57
N LYS A 37 -8.60 9.14 1.85
CA LYS A 37 -8.02 10.22 2.64
C LYS A 37 -6.51 10.06 2.68
N TRP A 38 -5.80 11.09 2.24
CA TRP A 38 -4.36 11.19 2.42
C TRP A 38 -4.08 11.42 3.91
N ILE A 39 -3.38 10.48 4.53
CA ILE A 39 -2.89 10.61 5.91
C ILE A 39 -1.43 11.04 5.81
N ASN A 40 -1.11 12.20 6.37
CA ASN A 40 0.28 12.61 6.52
C ASN A 40 0.92 11.74 7.62
N GLN A 41 1.53 10.64 7.20
CA GLN A 41 2.40 9.85 8.05
C GLN A 41 3.75 10.54 7.98
N ASP A 42 4.11 11.26 9.03
CA ASP A 42 5.45 11.82 9.17
C ASP A 42 6.46 10.67 9.17
N ARG A 43 6.94 10.33 7.97
CA ARG A 43 7.74 9.15 7.69
C ARG A 43 9.10 9.23 8.38
N GLU A 44 9.62 10.43 8.50
CA GLU A 44 10.92 10.68 9.13
C GLU A 44 10.83 10.42 10.62
N THR A 45 9.87 11.06 11.31
CA THR A 45 9.64 10.84 12.75
C THR A 45 9.27 9.38 13.04
N ALA A 46 8.43 8.75 12.21
CA ALA A 46 8.08 7.34 12.38
C ALA A 46 9.31 6.42 12.24
N ASN A 47 10.23 6.73 11.32
CA ASN A 47 11.47 5.98 11.16
C ASN A 47 12.40 6.15 12.37
N GLU A 48 12.56 7.38 12.86
CA GLU A 48 13.37 7.66 14.05
C GLU A 48 12.85 6.89 15.28
N LEU A 49 11.53 6.90 15.51
CA LEU A 49 10.90 6.15 16.59
C LEU A 49 11.12 4.64 16.43
N LEU A 50 10.92 4.12 15.21
CA LEU A 50 11.12 2.70 14.93
C LEU A 50 12.56 2.28 15.25
N VAL A 51 13.54 3.07 14.82
CA VAL A 51 14.94 2.74 15.09
C VAL A 51 15.24 2.81 16.58
N ARG A 52 14.81 3.87 17.25
CA ARG A 52 15.01 4.03 18.70
C ARG A 52 14.43 2.84 19.46
N ASP A 53 13.21 2.43 19.15
CA ASP A 53 12.50 1.42 19.93
C ASP A 53 13.05 0.00 19.72
N TYR A 54 13.68 -0.30 18.57
CA TYR A 54 14.27 -1.62 18.29
C TYR A 54 15.78 -1.71 18.52
N PHE A 55 16.51 -0.60 18.35
CA PHE A 55 17.97 -0.64 18.33
C PHE A 55 18.64 0.13 19.48
N ALA A 56 17.92 0.92 20.27
CA ALA A 56 18.50 1.56 21.45
C ALA A 56 19.00 0.52 22.48
N PRO A 57 19.97 0.87 23.33
CA PRO A 57 20.42 0.01 24.44
C PRO A 57 19.27 -0.38 25.38
N ASN A 58 18.33 0.55 25.61
CA ASN A 58 17.09 0.34 26.36
C ASN A 58 15.90 0.19 25.41
N SER A 59 16.02 -0.69 24.40
CA SER A 59 14.97 -0.91 23.40
C SER A 59 13.65 -1.31 24.06
N LEU A 60 12.55 -0.69 23.65
CA LEU A 60 11.21 -1.04 24.11
C LEU A 60 10.81 -2.47 23.67
N TYR A 61 11.42 -2.94 22.58
CA TYR A 61 11.23 -4.27 22.05
C TYR A 61 12.46 -5.16 22.29
N ASP A 62 12.31 -6.15 23.17
CA ASP A 62 13.32 -7.20 23.36
C ASP A 62 13.66 -7.94 22.06
N LEU A 63 14.82 -8.59 22.05
CA LEU A 63 15.33 -9.37 20.91
C LEU A 63 14.31 -10.38 20.37
N SER A 64 13.55 -11.05 21.25
CA SER A 64 12.51 -12.02 20.84
C SER A 64 11.39 -11.36 20.03
N LYS A 65 11.01 -10.11 20.35
CA LYS A 65 9.98 -9.37 19.61
C LYS A 65 10.52 -8.94 18.25
N PHE A 66 11.78 -8.51 18.19
CA PHE A 66 12.47 -8.20 16.93
C PHE A 66 12.48 -9.44 16.02
N GLU A 67 12.93 -10.58 16.53
CA GLU A 67 13.00 -11.83 15.77
C GLU A 67 11.63 -12.31 15.31
N LYS A 68 10.57 -12.18 16.11
CA LYS A 68 9.21 -12.52 15.67
C LYS A 68 8.72 -11.61 14.55
N ARG A 69 9.04 -10.30 14.60
CA ARG A 69 8.59 -9.30 13.62
C ARG A 69 9.34 -9.41 12.28
N PHE A 70 10.67 -9.46 12.33
CA PHE A 70 11.54 -9.47 11.15
C PHE A 70 11.93 -10.88 10.71
N ARG A 71 11.67 -11.89 11.54
CA ARG A 71 11.96 -13.32 11.29
C ARG A 71 13.45 -13.60 11.07
N ILE A 72 14.32 -12.73 11.60
CA ILE A 72 15.78 -12.82 11.57
C ILE A 72 16.36 -12.27 12.88
N SER A 73 17.54 -12.75 13.27
CA SER A 73 18.24 -12.22 14.44
C SER A 73 18.71 -10.80 14.21
N ARG A 74 18.73 -10.01 15.27
CA ARG A 74 19.21 -8.61 15.23
C ARG A 74 20.64 -8.54 14.71
N ASN A 75 21.52 -9.44 15.14
CA ASN A 75 22.91 -9.46 14.69
C ASN A 75 23.03 -9.72 13.19
N LEU A 76 22.24 -10.64 12.64
CA LEU A 76 22.23 -10.90 11.20
C LEU A 76 21.74 -9.67 10.41
N PHE A 77 20.70 -9.00 10.91
CA PHE A 77 20.24 -7.74 10.32
C PHE A 77 21.36 -6.70 10.26
N LEU A 78 22.11 -6.53 11.36
CA LEU A 78 23.26 -5.61 11.41
C LEU A 78 24.36 -6.00 10.42
N CYS A 79 24.68 -7.29 10.30
CA CYS A 79 25.67 -7.76 9.33
C CYS A 79 25.23 -7.43 7.89
N ILE A 80 23.97 -7.69 7.54
CA ILE A 80 23.41 -7.35 6.22
C ILE A 80 23.44 -5.84 6.00
N ALA A 81 23.00 -5.04 6.97
CA ALA A 81 22.98 -3.59 6.85
C ALA A 81 24.38 -3.01 6.58
N ARG A 82 25.40 -3.47 7.32
CA ARG A 82 26.79 -3.05 7.10
C ARG A 82 27.32 -3.50 5.75
N ASP A 83 26.98 -4.71 5.31
CA ASP A 83 27.43 -5.22 4.01
C ASP A 83 26.77 -4.44 2.86
N LEU A 84 25.50 -4.04 3.01
CA LEU A 84 24.82 -3.15 2.08
C LEU A 84 25.48 -1.77 2.04
N GLU A 85 25.73 -1.16 3.20
CA GLU A 85 26.40 0.13 3.31
C GLU A 85 27.80 0.11 2.66
N ARG A 86 28.55 -0.97 2.83
CA ARG A 86 29.89 -1.11 2.24
C ARG A 86 29.86 -1.25 0.72
N ASN A 87 28.94 -2.06 0.19
CA ASN A 87 29.00 -2.50 -1.21
C ASN A 87 28.12 -1.67 -2.16
N TYR A 88 27.14 -0.93 -1.65
CA TYR A 88 26.15 -0.24 -2.48
C TYR A 88 26.03 1.25 -2.13
N GLU A 89 26.26 2.10 -3.13
CA GLU A 89 26.24 3.56 -2.99
C GLU A 89 24.89 4.12 -2.50
N PHE A 90 23.78 3.40 -2.74
CA PHE A 90 22.46 3.79 -2.26
C PHE A 90 22.36 3.80 -0.72
N PHE A 91 23.08 2.89 -0.06
CA PHE A 91 23.08 2.75 1.40
C PHE A 91 24.21 3.54 2.06
N GLN A 92 25.08 4.15 1.25
CA GLN A 92 26.14 5.03 1.74
C GLN A 92 25.59 6.40 2.05
N VAL A 93 26.19 7.01 3.06
CA VAL A 93 25.91 8.37 3.49
C VAL A 93 26.30 9.34 2.40
N ARG A 94 25.33 10.11 1.90
CA ARG A 94 25.58 11.11 0.84
C ARG A 94 24.96 12.45 1.20
N TRP A 95 25.64 13.49 0.74
CA TRP A 95 25.09 14.83 0.67
C TRP A 95 23.97 14.82 -0.37
N ASP A 96 22.75 15.16 0.06
CA ASP A 96 21.65 15.41 -0.87
C ASP A 96 21.91 16.71 -1.67
N ALA A 97 21.07 16.98 -2.66
CA ALA A 97 21.18 18.20 -3.48
C ALA A 97 21.01 19.51 -2.67
N ARG A 98 20.60 19.41 -1.40
CA ARG A 98 20.46 20.51 -0.44
C ARG A 98 21.58 20.50 0.60
N CYS A 99 22.65 19.73 0.37
CA CYS A 99 23.77 19.54 1.29
C CYS A 99 23.34 19.04 2.68
N ASN A 100 22.29 18.22 2.78
CA ASN A 100 21.98 17.46 3.99
C ASN A 100 22.57 16.06 3.88
N ILE A 101 23.09 15.57 5.00
CA ILE A 101 23.60 14.21 5.09
C ILE A 101 22.41 13.25 5.23
N ARG A 102 22.16 12.42 4.21
CA ARG A 102 21.27 11.26 4.32
C ARG A 102 22.06 10.11 4.92
N ASP A 103 22.05 10.00 6.25
CA ASP A 103 22.86 9.04 6.99
C ASP A 103 22.01 7.91 7.58
N PHE A 104 22.38 6.66 7.28
CA PHE A 104 21.85 5.47 7.95
C PHE A 104 22.61 5.13 9.26
N SER A 105 23.78 5.72 9.49
CA SER A 105 24.69 5.50 10.62
C SER A 105 24.34 6.30 11.87
N ARG A 106 23.47 7.32 11.79
CA ARG A 106 22.90 8.04 12.96
C ARG A 106 22.20 7.13 13.98
N TYR A 107 22.02 5.87 13.61
CA TYR A 107 21.22 4.87 14.28
C TYR A 107 22.02 3.79 15.02
N TYR A 108 23.35 3.82 14.92
CA TYR A 108 24.25 2.87 15.59
C TYR A 108 25.33 3.58 16.41
N ASN A 109 24.95 4.05 17.61
CA ASN A 109 25.86 4.25 18.75
C ASN A 109 25.09 3.95 20.04
#